data_AF-A0A6G0WM66-F1
#
_entry.id   AF-A0A6G0WM66-F1
#
_cell.length_a   1.000
_cell.length_b   1.000
_cell.length_c   1.000
_cell.angle_alpha   90.00
_cell.angle_beta   90.00
_cell.angle_gamma   90.00
#
_symmetry.space_group_name_H-M   'P 1'
#
loop_
_entity.id
_entity.type
_entity.pdbx_description
1 polymer ?
#
loop_
_entity_poly.entity_id
_entity_poly.type
_entity_poly.pdbx_seq_one_letter_code
_entity_poly.pdbx_strand_id
1 'polypeptide(L)'
;MQSLKSIMAEEGQHRPHTREETKVINDIETTLIVSEFSDRIFIAVTQLGTFGTIIEATSKENLNGNPHIDISVRLGKRDDPLLLIYARQFLERFGIPRGKSIVAAVGLKDRTSETFEVVINAIQTLIRQN
;
A
#
# COMPACT_ATOMS: atom_id res chain seq x y z
N MET A 1 17.15 -35.22 12.54
CA MET A 1 17.00 -34.16 13.57
C MET A 1 17.60 -32.89 12.99
N GLN A 2 16.78 -31.99 12.46
CA GLN A 2 17.25 -30.71 11.90
C GLN A 2 17.61 -29.78 13.08
N SER A 3 18.80 -29.19 13.04
CA SER A 3 19.40 -28.43 14.15
C SER A 3 18.57 -27.19 14.49
N LEU A 4 18.41 -26.86 15.79
CA LEU A 4 17.73 -25.65 16.26
C LEU A 4 18.24 -24.36 15.58
N LYS A 5 19.51 -24.34 15.14
CA LYS A 5 20.09 -23.20 14.42
C LYS A 5 19.48 -22.97 13.03
N SER A 6 18.99 -24.03 12.38
CA SER A 6 18.30 -23.92 11.09
C SER A 6 16.88 -23.37 11.26
N ILE A 7 16.22 -23.69 12.38
CA ILE A 7 14.89 -23.18 12.72
C ILE A 7 14.97 -21.68 13.07
N MET A 8 15.99 -21.26 13.84
CA MET A 8 16.19 -19.85 14.18
C MET A 8 16.71 -18.98 13.02
N ALA A 9 17.24 -19.58 11.95
CA ALA A 9 17.64 -18.86 10.73
C ALA A 9 16.43 -18.53 9.83
N GLU A 10 15.37 -19.35 9.84
CA GLU A 10 14.13 -19.06 9.11
C GLU A 10 13.24 -17.99 9.77
N GLU A 11 13.37 -17.80 11.10
CA GLU A 11 12.61 -16.79 11.85
C GLU A 11 12.98 -15.33 11.46
N GLY A 12 14.15 -15.13 10.84
CA GLY A 12 14.56 -13.82 10.30
C GLY A 12 14.06 -13.52 8.89
N GLN A 13 13.65 -14.54 8.14
CA GLN A 13 13.45 -14.44 6.68
C GLN A 13 12.04 -13.98 6.26
N HIS A 14 11.11 -13.90 7.21
CA HIS A 14 9.72 -13.49 7.01
C HIS A 14 9.40 -12.11 7.60
N ARG A 15 10.42 -11.33 7.97
CA ARG A 15 10.19 -9.98 8.49
C ARG A 15 9.73 -9.06 7.34
N PRO A 16 8.61 -8.35 7.50
CA PRO A 16 8.19 -7.38 6.50
C PRO A 16 9.28 -6.31 6.36
N HIS A 17 9.61 -5.97 5.12
CA HIS A 17 10.51 -4.86 4.83
C HIS A 17 9.68 -3.58 4.81
N THR A 18 9.89 -2.75 5.83
CA THR A 18 9.25 -1.44 5.95
C THR A 18 10.21 -0.34 5.51
N ARG A 19 9.68 0.59 4.72
CA ARG A 19 10.34 1.83 4.32
C ARG A 19 9.42 2.99 4.63
N GLU A 20 10.02 4.11 5.01
CA GLU A 20 9.32 5.34 5.35
C GLU A 20 10.09 6.53 4.78
N GLU A 21 9.34 7.52 4.29
CA GLU A 21 9.86 8.82 3.88
C GLU A 21 8.84 9.89 4.28
N THR A 22 9.33 11.00 4.84
CA THR A 22 8.55 12.23 5.01
C THR A 22 9.08 13.30 4.08
N LYS A 23 8.18 13.92 3.32
CA LYS A 23 8.51 15.02 2.41
C LYS A 23 7.36 16.01 2.27
N VAL A 24 7.66 17.19 1.77
CA VAL A 24 6.64 18.20 1.46
C VAL A 24 6.03 17.89 0.08
N ILE A 25 4.70 17.76 0.02
CA ILE A 25 3.91 17.65 -1.22
C ILE A 25 2.88 18.77 -1.19
N ASN A 26 2.91 19.66 -2.19
CA ASN A 26 2.04 20.84 -2.26
C ASN A 26 1.99 21.64 -0.96
N ASP A 27 3.18 21.98 -0.43
CA ASP A 27 3.37 22.72 0.83
C ASP A 27 2.83 22.04 2.10
N ILE A 28 2.46 20.77 2.02
CA ILE A 28 1.99 19.97 3.16
C ILE A 28 2.97 18.84 3.45
N GLU A 29 3.46 18.76 4.69
CA GLU A 29 4.25 17.63 5.16
C GLU A 29 3.45 16.33 4.99
N THR A 30 4.03 15.39 4.26
CA THR A 30 3.41 14.13 3.87
C THR A 30 4.34 12.97 4.22
N THR A 31 3.85 12.07 5.07
CA THR A 31 4.55 10.82 5.42
C THR A 31 4.04 9.68 4.55
N LEU A 32 4.97 8.97 3.94
CA LEU A 32 4.75 7.79 3.11
C LEU A 32 5.39 6.58 3.78
N ILE A 33 4.63 5.50 3.95
CA ILE A 33 5.13 4.25 4.51
C ILE A 33 4.76 3.12 3.57
N VAL A 34 5.71 2.24 3.25
CA VAL A 34 5.47 1.01 2.50
C VAL A 34 6.01 -0.16 3.29
N SER A 35 5.16 -1.15 3.56
CA SER A 35 5.59 -2.42 4.16
C SER A 35 5.16 -3.57 3.27
N GLU A 36 6.12 -4.35 2.80
CA GLU A 36 5.87 -5.51 1.96
C GLU A 36 5.81 -6.78 2.82
N PHE A 37 4.66 -7.44 2.83
CA PHE A 37 4.42 -8.73 3.46
C PHE A 37 4.40 -9.84 2.40
N SER A 38 4.24 -11.10 2.83
CA SER A 38 4.16 -12.25 1.92
C SER A 38 2.92 -12.19 1.01
N ASP A 39 1.76 -11.79 1.53
CA ASP A 39 0.47 -11.81 0.83
C ASP A 39 -0.05 -10.42 0.40
N ARG A 40 0.51 -9.35 0.99
CA ARG A 40 0.02 -7.98 0.80
C ARG A 40 1.12 -6.94 0.86
N ILE A 41 0.81 -5.75 0.36
CA ILE A 41 1.61 -4.55 0.53
C ILE A 41 0.76 -3.56 1.32
N PHE A 42 1.28 -3.10 2.44
CA PHE A 42 0.70 -1.99 3.19
C PHE A 42 1.30 -0.68 2.69
N ILE A 43 0.45 0.29 2.39
CA ILE A 43 0.83 1.64 1.96
C ILE A 43 0.11 2.62 2.89
N ALA A 44 0.86 3.49 3.58
CA ALA A 44 0.29 4.64 4.27
C ALA A 44 0.72 5.93 3.58
N VAL A 45 -0.22 6.85 3.38
CA VAL A 45 0.04 8.20 2.88
C VAL A 45 -0.75 9.18 3.74
N THR A 46 -0.06 9.98 4.54
CA THR A 46 -0.73 10.88 5.50
C THR A 46 -0.13 12.28 5.57
N GLN A 47 -1.03 13.25 5.58
CA GLN A 47 -0.85 14.68 5.86
C GLN A 47 -1.60 15.09 7.16
N LEU A 48 -2.26 14.12 7.81
CA LEU A 48 -3.08 14.33 9.00
C LEU A 48 -2.37 13.95 10.30
N GLY A 49 -1.20 13.30 10.22
CA GLY A 49 -0.56 12.65 11.38
C GLY A 49 -1.32 11.42 11.90
N THR A 50 -2.35 10.97 11.17
CA THR A 50 -3.14 9.75 11.45
C THR A 50 -3.32 8.94 10.18
N PHE A 51 -3.71 7.67 10.29
CA PHE A 51 -3.89 6.78 9.12
C PHE A 51 -5.06 7.15 8.20
N GLY A 52 -5.97 8.04 8.63
CA GLY A 52 -7.14 8.42 7.86
C GLY A 52 -8.07 7.22 7.58
N THR A 53 -8.41 7.00 6.31
CA THR A 53 -9.28 5.89 5.88
C THR A 53 -8.42 4.70 5.42
N ILE A 54 -8.73 3.50 5.93
CA ILE A 54 -8.06 2.25 5.57
C ILE A 54 -8.94 1.48 4.57
N ILE A 55 -8.34 1.11 3.45
CA ILE A 55 -9.02 0.50 2.31
C ILE A 55 -8.20 -0.71 1.88
N GLU A 56 -8.86 -1.85 1.68
CA GLU A 56 -8.23 -3.04 1.13
C GLU A 56 -8.67 -3.21 -0.33
N ALA A 57 -7.70 -3.45 -1.21
CA ALA A 57 -7.92 -3.74 -2.62
C ALA A 57 -7.27 -5.08 -2.95
N THR A 58 -8.04 -5.99 -3.54
CA THR A 58 -7.60 -7.33 -3.91
C THR A 58 -7.91 -7.60 -5.38
N SER A 59 -7.11 -8.46 -6.00
CA SER A 59 -7.39 -8.99 -7.34
C SER A 59 -7.46 -10.50 -7.25
N LYS A 60 -8.52 -11.10 -7.81
CA LYS A 60 -8.66 -12.54 -7.98
C LYS A 60 -8.90 -12.84 -9.44
N GLU A 61 -8.23 -13.85 -9.98
CA GLU A 61 -8.52 -14.33 -11.32
C GLU A 61 -9.91 -14.98 -11.33
N ASN A 62 -10.75 -14.59 -12.29
CA ASN A 62 -12.06 -15.21 -12.48
C ASN A 62 -11.96 -16.41 -13.44
N LEU A 63 -13.07 -17.16 -13.58
CA LEU A 63 -13.15 -18.34 -14.43
C LEU A 63 -12.78 -18.09 -15.90
N ASN A 64 -12.79 -16.82 -16.34
CA ASN A 64 -12.49 -16.41 -17.71
C ASN A 64 -11.06 -15.86 -17.85
N GLY A 65 -10.21 -15.98 -16.83
CA GLY A 65 -8.83 -15.46 -16.82
C GLY A 65 -8.72 -13.94 -16.63
N ASN A 66 -9.84 -13.24 -16.41
CA ASN A 66 -9.83 -11.79 -16.19
C ASN A 66 -9.67 -11.47 -14.69
N PRO A 67 -8.85 -10.47 -14.32
CA PRO A 67 -8.74 -10.04 -12.94
C PRO A 67 -10.04 -9.38 -12.47
N HIS A 68 -10.64 -9.93 -11.41
CA HIS A 68 -11.73 -9.31 -10.68
C HIS A 68 -11.16 -8.52 -9.50
N ILE A 69 -11.35 -7.19 -9.55
CA ILE A 69 -10.89 -6.28 -8.51
C ILE A 69 -12.01 -6.07 -7.49
N ASP A 70 -11.72 -6.36 -6.23
CA ASP A 70 -12.57 -6.07 -5.08
C ASP A 70 -11.91 -5.01 -4.19
N ILE A 71 -12.66 -3.96 -3.83
CA ILE A 71 -12.18 -2.85 -3.01
C ILE A 71 -13.17 -2.64 -1.87
N SER A 72 -12.69 -2.74 -0.64
CA SER A 72 -13.50 -2.59 0.56
C SER A 72 -12.87 -1.61 1.55
N VAL A 73 -13.68 -0.67 2.06
CA VAL A 73 -13.26 0.22 3.14
C VAL A 73 -13.31 -0.54 4.45
N ARG A 74 -12.17 -0.64 5.14
CA ARG A 74 -12.04 -1.33 6.44
C ARG A 74 -12.27 -0.40 7.62
N LEU A 75 -11.80 0.84 7.53
CA LEU A 75 -11.94 1.85 8.57
C LEU A 75 -12.04 3.25 7.95
N GLY A 76 -12.82 4.15 8.56
CA GLY A 76 -12.94 5.54 8.13
C GLY A 76 -14.13 5.78 7.19
N LYS A 77 -13.98 6.75 6.29
CA LYS A 77 -15.08 7.23 5.44
C LYS A 77 -15.40 6.22 4.34
N ARG A 78 -16.66 5.76 4.27
CA ARG A 78 -17.11 4.74 3.30
C ARG A 78 -17.60 5.32 1.98
N ASP A 79 -18.16 6.53 2.02
CA ASP A 79 -18.82 7.16 0.87
C ASP A 79 -17.90 8.17 0.17
N ASP A 80 -16.70 7.73 -0.19
CA ASP A 80 -15.72 8.59 -0.86
C ASP A 80 -15.15 7.91 -2.12
N PRO A 81 -15.67 8.22 -3.31
CA PRO A 81 -15.29 7.50 -4.54
C PRO A 81 -13.83 7.72 -4.91
N LEU A 82 -13.23 8.85 -4.53
CA LEU A 82 -11.84 9.15 -4.82
C LEU A 82 -10.88 8.23 -4.05
N LEU A 83 -11.26 7.81 -2.84
CA LEU A 83 -10.51 6.82 -2.07
C LEU A 83 -10.52 5.44 -2.75
N LEU A 84 -11.62 5.05 -3.38
CA LEU A 84 -11.70 3.83 -4.17
C LEU A 84 -10.77 3.88 -5.40
N ILE A 85 -10.69 5.05 -6.06
CA ILE A 85 -9.77 5.28 -7.19
C ILE A 85 -8.32 5.12 -6.72
N TYR A 86 -7.94 5.71 -5.58
CA TYR A 86 -6.59 5.59 -5.05
C TYR A 86 -6.22 4.13 -4.75
N ALA A 87 -7.10 3.40 -4.06
CA ALA A 87 -6.88 1.99 -3.75
C ALA A 87 -6.72 1.14 -5.02
N ARG A 88 -7.54 1.41 -6.05
CA ARG A 88 -7.43 0.75 -7.36
C ARG A 88 -6.09 1.02 -8.02
N GLN A 89 -5.66 2.28 -8.06
CA GLN A 89 -4.38 2.67 -8.67
C GLN A 89 -3.18 2.06 -7.95
N PHE A 90 -3.22 2.00 -6.60
CA PHE A 90 -2.21 1.29 -5.84
C PHE A 90 -2.19 -0.21 -6.14
N LEU A 91 -3.36 -0.85 -6.25
CA LEU A 91 -3.47 -2.26 -6.59
C LEU A 91 -2.91 -2.55 -7.98
N GLU A 92 -3.31 -1.78 -8.99
CA GLU A 92 -2.86 -1.96 -10.38
C GLU A 92 -1.35 -1.74 -10.53
N ARG A 93 -0.77 -0.75 -9.85
CA ARG A 93 0.66 -0.42 -10.00
C ARG A 93 1.58 -1.24 -9.12
N PHE A 94 1.15 -1.59 -7.91
CA PHE A 94 2.04 -2.18 -6.90
C PHE A 94 1.64 -3.61 -6.52
N GLY A 95 0.35 -3.89 -6.40
CA GLY A 95 -0.18 -5.19 -5.94
C GLY A 95 -0.21 -6.26 -7.03
N ILE A 96 -0.99 -6.04 -8.10
CA ILE A 96 -1.20 -7.01 -9.20
C ILE A 96 0.13 -7.50 -9.81
N PRO A 97 1.11 -6.63 -10.15
CA PRO A 97 2.39 -7.07 -10.71
C PRO A 97 3.19 -8.00 -9.77
N ARG A 98 2.87 -8.00 -8.47
CA ARG A 98 3.52 -8.82 -7.44
C ARG A 98 2.64 -9.96 -6.94
N GLY A 99 1.42 -10.11 -7.47
CA GLY A 99 0.43 -11.07 -6.98
C GLY A 99 -0.03 -10.81 -5.54
N LYS A 100 0.01 -9.54 -5.09
CA LYS A 100 -0.28 -9.14 -3.70
C LYS A 100 -1.51 -8.25 -3.62
N SER A 101 -2.24 -8.33 -2.52
CA SER A 101 -3.26 -7.33 -2.20
C SER A 101 -2.64 -6.02 -1.71
N ILE A 102 -3.43 -4.95 -1.70
CA ILE A 102 -3.05 -3.66 -1.12
C ILE A 102 -3.92 -3.39 0.09
N VAL A 103 -3.30 -2.97 1.19
CA VAL A 103 -3.97 -2.27 2.28
C VAL A 103 -3.45 -0.85 2.31
N ALA A 104 -4.29 0.11 1.91
CA ALA A 104 -3.95 1.52 1.82
C ALA A 104 -4.57 2.28 3.00
N ALA A 105 -3.74 3.00 3.76
CA ALA A 105 -4.15 3.97 4.77
C ALA A 105 -3.94 5.38 4.19
N VAL A 106 -5.04 6.10 3.92
CA VAL A 106 -5.00 7.40 3.25
C VAL A 106 -5.56 8.49 4.15
N GLY A 107 -4.70 9.42 4.53
CA GLY A 107 -5.01 10.62 5.29
C GLY A 107 -4.52 11.88 4.58
N LEU A 108 -5.00 12.17 3.37
CA LEU A 108 -4.60 13.34 2.60
C LEU A 108 -5.54 14.53 2.83
N LYS A 109 -4.97 15.71 3.05
CA LYS A 109 -5.70 17.00 3.08
C LYS A 109 -5.85 17.55 1.66
N ASP A 110 -4.74 17.61 0.91
CA ASP A 110 -4.78 17.91 -0.52
C ASP A 110 -5.11 16.63 -1.30
N ARG A 111 -6.20 16.67 -2.05
CA ARG A 111 -6.75 15.53 -2.79
C ARG A 111 -6.80 15.80 -4.30
N THR A 112 -6.00 16.76 -4.77
CA THR A 112 -5.81 17.04 -6.19
C THR A 112 -5.19 15.83 -6.91
N SER A 113 -5.42 15.74 -8.22
CA SER A 113 -4.78 14.73 -9.06
C SER A 113 -3.27 14.88 -9.08
N GLU A 114 -2.75 16.12 -9.05
CA GLU A 114 -1.32 16.41 -8.97
C GLU A 114 -0.68 15.81 -7.71
N THR A 115 -1.27 16.04 -6.53
CA THR A 115 -0.79 15.41 -5.28
C THR A 115 -0.76 13.90 -5.42
N PHE A 116 -1.81 13.31 -6.00
CA PHE A 116 -1.87 11.86 -6.15
C PHE A 116 -0.79 11.30 -7.08
N GLU A 117 -0.49 11.97 -8.21
CA GLU A 117 0.61 11.57 -9.10
C GLU A 117 1.97 11.66 -8.39
N VAL A 118 2.21 12.71 -7.61
CA VAL A 118 3.44 12.84 -6.81
C VAL A 118 3.55 11.72 -5.77
N VAL A 119 2.44 11.36 -5.12
CA VAL A 119 2.36 10.24 -4.17
C VAL A 119 2.68 8.91 -4.84
N ILE A 120 2.11 8.63 -6.01
CA ILE A 120 2.38 7.39 -6.75
C ILE A 120 3.86 7.26 -7.11
N ASN A 121 4.46 8.35 -7.62
CA ASN A 121 5.87 8.37 -7.98
C ASN A 121 6.78 8.21 -6.75
N ALA A 122 6.40 8.79 -5.61
CA ALA A 122 7.10 8.62 -4.34
C ALA A 122 7.09 7.16 -3.88
N ILE A 123 5.91 6.54 -3.82
CA ILE A 123 5.75 5.12 -3.44
C ILE A 123 6.57 4.23 -4.36
N GLN A 124 6.53 4.48 -5.68
CA GLN A 124 7.31 3.72 -6.64
C GLN A 124 8.81 3.84 -6.40
N THR A 125 9.28 5.03 -5.99
CA THR A 125 10.68 5.26 -5.62
C THR A 125 11.04 4.52 -4.35
N LEU A 126 10.20 4.60 -3.29
CA LEU A 126 10.39 3.86 -2.03
C LEU A 126 10.48 2.35 -2.27
N ILE A 127 9.61 1.79 -3.12
CA ILE A 127 9.63 0.35 -3.43
C ILE A 127 10.92 -0.06 -4.18
N ARG A 128 11.52 0.83 -4.96
CA ARG A 128 12.71 0.54 -5.80
C ARG A 128 14.05 0.62 -5.08
N GLN A 129 14.14 1.13 -3.86
CA GLN A 129 15.40 1.27 -3.09
C GLN A 129 15.97 -0.08 -2.58
N ASN A 130 15.90 -1.13 -3.40
CA ASN A 130 16.50 -2.45 -3.16
C ASN A 130 17.94 -2.49 -3.68
#